data_AF-A0A225EBK3-F1
#
_entry.id   AF-A0A225EBK3-F1
#
_cell.length_a   1.000
_cell.length_b   1.000
_cell.length_c   1.000
_cell.angle_alpha   90.00
_cell.angle_beta   90.00
_cell.angle_gamma   90.00
#
_symmetry.space_group_name_H-M   'P 1'
#
loop_
_entity.id
_entity.type
_entity.pdbx_description
1 polymer ?
#
loop_
_entity_poly.entity_id
_entity_poly.type
_entity_poly.pdbx_seq_one_letter_code
_entity_poly.pdbx_strand_id
1 'polypeptide(L)'
;MTLDGNPLANASVQLIPESNASLGTQAATTDAKGAFTVRTVSSNTPFKPGKYVAIVSKLSGSGMDNMKNEVPAMYNKQQTTPFKVEIVEGKNELKPFAMTTKQMR
;
A
#
# COMPACT_ATOMS: atom_id res chain seq x y z
N MET A 1 -0.95 7.46 -6.36
CA MET A 1 -1.55 6.12 -6.46
C MET A 1 -2.76 6.20 -7.35
N THR A 2 -2.88 5.29 -8.32
CA THR A 2 -3.99 5.31 -9.28
C THR A 2 -4.60 3.93 -9.48
N LEU A 3 -5.90 3.90 -9.81
CA LEU A 3 -6.63 2.73 -10.29
C LEU A 3 -7.27 3.08 -11.64
N ASP A 4 -6.91 2.33 -12.68
CA ASP A 4 -7.33 2.59 -14.07
C ASP A 4 -7.03 4.03 -14.52
N GLY A 5 -5.87 4.55 -14.13
CA GLY A 5 -5.42 5.92 -14.44
C GLY A 5 -6.02 7.02 -13.54
N ASN A 6 -7.06 6.72 -12.74
CA ASN A 6 -7.68 7.69 -11.86
C ASN A 6 -7.02 7.72 -10.47
N PRO A 7 -6.87 8.89 -9.83
CA PRO A 7 -6.40 8.98 -8.45
C PRO A 7 -7.22 8.10 -7.50
N LEU A 8 -6.54 7.23 -6.76
CA LEU A 8 -7.21 6.38 -5.78
C LEU A 8 -7.16 7.04 -4.41
N ALA A 9 -8.21 7.75 -4.05
CA ALA A 9 -8.36 8.39 -2.73
C ALA A 9 -8.92 7.44 -1.66
N ASN A 10 -8.60 7.71 -0.39
CA ASN A 10 -9.05 6.94 0.78
C ASN A 10 -8.72 5.43 0.73
N ALA A 11 -7.70 5.04 -0.04
CA ALA A 11 -7.15 3.70 0.00
C ALA A 11 -6.16 3.54 1.16
N SER A 12 -6.19 2.37 1.78
CA SER A 12 -5.20 1.93 2.74
C SER A 12 -4.02 1.32 2.02
N VAL A 13 -2.82 1.75 2.38
CA VAL A 13 -1.55 1.28 1.87
C VAL A 13 -0.77 0.71 3.03
N GLN A 14 -0.33 -0.53 2.93
CA GLN A 14 0.52 -1.15 3.94
C GLN A 14 1.85 -1.56 3.32
N LEU A 15 2.94 -1.16 3.96
CA LEU A 15 4.30 -1.59 3.65
C LEU A 15 4.64 -2.75 4.58
N ILE A 16 4.71 -3.95 4.03
CA ILE A 16 4.97 -5.19 4.76
C ILE A 16 6.38 -5.67 4.42
N PRO A 17 7.24 -5.97 5.41
CA PRO A 17 8.57 -6.52 5.14
C PRO A 17 8.50 -7.81 4.31
N GLU A 18 9.35 -7.93 3.30
CA GLU A 18 9.32 -9.10 2.40
C GLU A 18 9.79 -10.38 3.10
N SER A 19 10.79 -10.27 3.97
CA SER A 19 11.46 -11.43 4.59
C SER A 19 11.66 -11.32 6.10
N ASN A 20 11.72 -10.09 6.64
CA ASN A 20 12.09 -9.86 8.03
C ASN A 20 11.05 -9.01 8.75
N ALA A 21 10.17 -9.65 9.52
CA ALA A 21 9.11 -8.98 10.27
C ALA A 21 9.64 -7.94 11.29
N SER A 22 10.89 -8.07 11.75
CA SER A 22 11.51 -7.12 12.68
C SER A 22 11.82 -5.73 12.07
N LEU A 23 11.63 -5.58 10.75
CA LEU A 23 11.71 -4.29 10.06
C LEU A 23 10.46 -3.42 10.30
N GLY A 24 9.37 -4.02 10.77
CA GLY A 24 8.12 -3.34 11.14
C GLY A 24 7.20 -3.07 9.95
N THR A 25 5.88 -3.19 10.17
CA THR A 25 4.88 -2.83 9.15
C THR A 25 4.40 -1.41 9.38
N GLN A 26 4.23 -0.65 8.29
CA GLN A 26 3.66 0.69 8.35
C GLN A 26 2.45 0.81 7.44
N ALA A 27 1.51 1.66 7.82
CA ALA A 27 0.32 1.93 7.04
C ALA A 27 0.14 3.43 6.79
N ALA A 28 -0.45 3.78 5.66
CA ALA A 28 -0.86 5.12 5.33
C ALA A 28 -2.16 5.11 4.54
N THR A 29 -2.88 6.23 4.56
CA THR A 29 -4.08 6.43 3.76
C THR A 29 -3.77 7.44 2.65
N THR A 30 -4.22 7.15 1.44
CA THR A 30 -4.07 8.08 0.31
C THR A 30 -5.03 9.26 0.41
N ASP A 31 -4.56 10.46 0.08
CA ASP A 31 -5.37 11.68 -0.02
C ASP A 31 -6.24 11.71 -1.30
N ALA A 32 -6.96 12.83 -1.51
CA ALA A 32 -7.83 13.05 -2.67
C ALA A 32 -7.09 12.96 -4.03
N LYS A 33 -5.77 13.17 -4.05
CA LYS A 33 -4.92 13.07 -5.25
C LYS A 33 -4.26 11.68 -5.36
N GLY A 34 -4.59 10.75 -4.47
CA GLY A 34 -3.97 9.44 -4.39
C GLY A 34 -2.53 9.48 -3.87
N ALA A 35 -2.08 10.59 -3.28
CA ALA A 35 -0.76 10.67 -2.65
C ALA A 35 -0.84 10.15 -1.21
N PHE A 36 0.23 9.52 -0.74
CA PHE A 36 0.34 9.04 0.64
C PHE A 36 1.72 9.37 1.18
N THR A 37 1.83 9.49 2.50
CA THR A 37 3.12 9.64 3.18
C THR A 37 3.14 8.67 4.34
N VAL A 38 4.15 7.81 4.37
CA VAL A 38 4.41 6.93 5.51
C VAL A 38 5.32 7.68 6.47
N ARG A 39 4.94 7.72 7.75
CA ARG A 39 5.74 8.30 8.82
C ARG A 39 5.81 7.30 9.96
N THR A 40 6.97 7.19 10.59
CA THR A 40 7.12 6.39 11.80
C THR A 40 6.26 7.00 12.91
N VAL A 41 5.15 6.35 13.25
CA VAL A 41 4.13 6.90 14.16
C VAL A 41 4.55 6.79 15.63
N SER A 42 5.44 5.84 15.96
CA SER A 42 5.97 5.68 17.31
C SER A 42 7.34 4.99 17.30
N SER A 43 8.19 5.29 18.29
CA SER A 43 9.48 4.63 18.50
C SER A 43 9.36 3.12 18.77
N ASN A 44 8.17 2.65 19.18
CA ASN A 44 7.91 1.25 19.52
C ASN A 44 7.66 0.36 18.29
N THR A 45 7.44 0.96 17.12
CA THR A 45 7.32 0.25 15.83
C THR A 45 8.31 0.87 14.83
N PRO A 46 9.62 0.62 15.01
CA PRO A 46 10.63 1.22 14.16
C PRO A 46 10.44 0.76 12.72
N PHE A 47 10.22 1.71 11.81
CA PHE A 47 10.22 1.47 10.37
C PHE A 47 11.66 1.52 9.87
N LYS A 48 12.27 0.36 9.68
CA LYS A 48 13.70 0.25 9.38
C LYS A 48 13.95 0.20 7.86
N PRO A 49 15.13 0.63 7.39
CA PRO A 49 15.56 0.38 6.03
C PRO A 49 15.49 -1.11 5.67
N GLY A 50 15.13 -1.42 4.43
CA GLY A 50 15.03 -2.79 3.94
C GLY A 50 14.04 -2.96 2.79
N LYS A 51 13.74 -4.22 2.47
CA LYS A 51 12.85 -4.61 1.38
C LYS A 51 11.44 -4.89 1.89
N TYR A 52 10.48 -4.27 1.22
CA TYR A 52 9.07 -4.31 1.53
C TYR A 52 8.25 -4.61 0.29
N VAL A 53 7.02 -5.06 0.51
CA VAL A 53 5.95 -5.03 -0.47
C VAL A 53 4.90 -4.01 -0.05
N ALA A 54 4.36 -3.28 -1.00
CA ALA A 54 3.18 -2.46 -0.77
C ALA A 54 1.93 -3.25 -1.15
N ILE A 55 1.02 -3.41 -0.20
CA ILE A 55 -0.34 -3.88 -0.49
C ILE A 55 -1.31 -2.71 -0.38
N VAL A 56 -2.34 -2.73 -1.21
CA VAL A 56 -3.33 -1.66 -1.30
C VAL A 56 -4.73 -2.26 -1.17
N SER A 57 -5.56 -1.63 -0.36
CA SER A 57 -6.97 -1.97 -0.24
C SER A 57 -7.83 -0.71 -0.19
N LYS A 58 -9.02 -0.78 -0.78
CA LYS A 58 -10.03 0.26 -0.65
C LYS A 58 -11.37 -0.40 -0.43
N LEU A 59 -11.81 -0.40 0.82
CA LEU A 59 -13.11 -0.95 1.19
C LEU A 59 -14.18 0.10 0.93
N SER A 60 -15.21 -0.27 0.19
CA SER A 60 -16.43 0.51 0.00
C SER A 60 -17.66 -0.35 0.28
N GLY A 61 -18.77 0.32 0.61
CA GLY A 61 -20.02 -0.31 1.01
C GLY A 61 -20.43 0.05 2.43
N SER A 62 -21.74 -0.01 2.69
CA SER A 62 -22.34 0.21 4.01
C SER A 62 -22.89 -1.11 4.54
N GLY A 63 -22.44 -1.52 5.72
CA GLY A 63 -22.82 -2.79 6.35
C GLY A 63 -21.79 -3.89 6.15
N MET A 64 -21.70 -4.81 7.12
CA MET A 64 -20.66 -5.85 7.20
C MET A 64 -20.68 -6.79 5.98
N ASP A 65 -21.87 -7.06 5.42
CA ASP A 65 -22.07 -7.96 4.27
C ASP A 65 -21.80 -7.31 2.90
N ASN A 66 -21.76 -5.97 2.83
CA ASN A 66 -21.61 -5.22 1.58
C ASN A 66 -20.21 -4.61 1.41
N MET A 67 -19.28 -4.89 2.32
CA MET A 67 -17.90 -4.42 2.19
C MET A 67 -17.23 -5.10 1.00
N LYS A 68 -16.97 -4.34 -0.05
CA LYS A 68 -16.23 -4.77 -1.24
C LYS A 68 -14.89 -4.07 -1.29
N ASN A 69 -13.84 -4.80 -1.63
CA ASN A 69 -12.58 -4.19 -2.01
C ASN A 69 -12.65 -3.75 -3.48
N GLU A 70 -12.50 -2.45 -3.73
CA GLU A 70 -12.46 -1.88 -5.07
C GLU A 70 -11.15 -2.21 -5.80
N VAL A 71 -10.11 -2.52 -5.03
CA VAL A 71 -8.80 -2.88 -5.56
C VAL A 71 -8.75 -4.39 -5.84
N PRO A 72 -8.30 -4.81 -7.04
CA PRO A 72 -8.12 -6.23 -7.37
C PRO A 72 -7.25 -6.98 -6.35
N ALA A 73 -7.60 -8.25 -6.12
CA ALA A 73 -6.94 -9.08 -5.11
C ALA A 73 -5.42 -9.20 -5.30
N MET A 74 -4.90 -9.05 -6.52
CA MET A 74 -3.46 -9.11 -6.77
C MET A 74 -2.68 -8.02 -6.01
N TYR A 75 -3.28 -6.84 -5.82
CA TYR A 75 -2.63 -5.72 -5.14
C TYR A 75 -2.86 -5.72 -3.62
N ASN A 76 -3.79 -6.54 -3.11
CA ASN A 76 -4.09 -6.60 -1.68
C ASN A 76 -3.42 -7.77 -0.94
N LYS A 77 -2.62 -8.60 -1.65
CA LYS A 77 -1.89 -9.73 -1.08
C LYS A 77 -0.38 -9.56 -1.23
N GLN A 78 0.35 -9.87 -0.17
CA GLN A 78 1.82 -9.83 -0.15
C GLN A 78 2.44 -10.73 -1.22
N GLN A 79 1.83 -11.87 -1.51
CA GLN A 79 2.37 -12.87 -2.42
C GLN A 79 2.22 -12.49 -3.90
N THR A 80 1.26 -11.64 -4.23
CA THR A 80 0.90 -11.34 -5.63
C THR A 80 1.10 -9.88 -6.02
N THR A 81 1.31 -8.99 -5.05
CA THR A 81 1.48 -7.57 -5.36
C THR A 81 2.76 -7.33 -6.16
N PRO A 82 2.70 -6.57 -7.26
CA PRO A 82 3.88 -6.18 -8.01
C PRO A 82 4.64 -5.03 -7.34
N PHE A 83 4.09 -4.40 -6.31
CA PHE A 83 4.68 -3.22 -5.68
C PHE A 83 5.79 -3.62 -4.71
N LYS A 84 7.01 -3.72 -5.25
CA LYS A 84 8.24 -3.89 -4.46
C LYS A 84 8.78 -2.51 -4.07
N VAL A 85 9.13 -2.35 -2.81
CA VAL A 85 9.58 -1.09 -2.22
C VAL A 85 10.88 -1.35 -1.47
N GLU A 86 11.90 -0.58 -1.77
CA GLU A 86 13.13 -0.54 -0.99
C GLU A 86 13.17 0.77 -0.23
N ILE A 87 13.40 0.68 1.08
CA ILE A 87 13.50 1.83 1.97
C ILE A 87 14.96 1.93 2.41
N VAL A 88 15.58 3.08 2.20
CA VAL A 88 16.91 3.42 2.69
C VAL A 88 16.81 4.35 3.90
N GLU A 89 17.92 4.59 4.59
CA GLU A 89 17.97 5.59 5.66
C GLU A 89 17.64 6.99 5.14
N GLY A 90 16.87 7.74 5.92
CA GLY A 90 16.47 9.10 5.57
C GLY A 90 15.25 9.17 4.64
N LYS A 91 15.25 10.17 3.75
CA LYS A 91 14.11 10.48 2.89
C LYS A 91 14.06 9.51 1.70
N ASN A 92 12.90 8.94 1.47
CA ASN A 92 12.63 8.03 0.35
C ASN A 92 11.56 8.65 -0.55
N GLU A 93 11.75 8.56 -1.86
CA GLU A 93 10.75 8.96 -2.86
C GLU A 93 10.34 7.72 -3.67
N LEU A 94 9.12 7.26 -3.42
CA LEU A 94 8.60 6.05 -4.05
C LEU A 94 8.00 6.37 -5.41
N LYS A 95 8.23 5.47 -6.38
CA LYS A 95 7.56 5.54 -7.68
C LYS A 95 6.04 5.45 -7.47
N PRO A 96 5.22 6.17 -8.28
CA PRO A 96 3.78 6.05 -8.20
C PRO A 96 3.30 4.61 -8.39
N PHE A 97 2.47 4.11 -7.47
CA PHE A 97 1.79 2.83 -7.66
C PHE A 97 0.59 3.03 -8.58
N ALA A 98 0.58 2.31 -9.70
CA ALA A 98 -0.50 2.28 -10.66
C ALA A 98 -1.12 0.88 -10.71
N MET A 99 -2.44 0.81 -10.55
CA MET A 99 -3.22 -0.42 -10.54
C MET A 99 -4.19 -0.42 -11.72
N THR A 100 -4.55 -1.61 -12.19
CA THR A 100 -5.55 -1.81 -13.23
C THR A 100 -6.58 -2.85 -12.80
N THR A 101 -7.86 -2.63 -13.08
CA THR A 101 -8.92 -3.62 -12.82
C THR A 101 -8.88 -4.78 -13.81
N LYS A 102 -8.34 -4.56 -15.01
CA LYS A 102 -8.01 -5.64 -15.95
C LYS A 102 -6.76 -6.36 -15.46
N GLN A 103 -6.85 -7.68 -15.30
CA GLN A 103 -5.66 -8.51 -15.30
C GLN A 103 -4.99 -8.33 -16.66
N MET A 104 -3.71 -7.93 -16.68
CA MET A 104 -2.90 -8.05 -17.87
C MET A 104 -2.86 -9.55 -18.21
N ARG A 105 -3.55 -9.93 -19.29
CA ARG A 105 -3.45 -11.26 -19.90
C ARG A 105 -2.19 -11.32 -20.74
#